data_AF-A0A1Q6L3M5-F1
#
_entry.id   AF-A0A1Q6L3M5-F1
#
_cell.length_a   1.000
_cell.length_b   1.000
_cell.length_c   1.000
_cell.angle_alpha   90.00
_cell.angle_beta   90.00
_cell.angle_gamma   90.00
#
_symmetry.space_group_name_H-M   'P 1'
#
loop_
_entity.id
_entity.type
_entity.pdbx_description
1 polymer ?
#
loop_
_entity_poly.entity_id
_entity_poly.type
_entity_poly.pdbx_seq_one_letter_code
_entity_poly.pdbx_strand_id
1 'polypeptide(L)'
;MIEKILIYIPKIIEHTYIAKAFYNVLYMSILAIIVGLVIYLIQEILDKKITPKWKITLWLVLLIALIVPINNSSKYQNNNWLLKTLQPIQNISFKKEVQDKEALYNSYIQKEDTNYQDYKKVRSAKHNAYIKYTIFDIVLPVLWEIGIVYIIFKNIIIKIIIAVTSKKNKKINERYNTILEECKNKLKIKRKIRLINQKNKETPAIYGIVNPKILINEEFLEKYSNEEISYMFMHELSHYKGFDLYLNFLLKIINAIHWFNPFCYIFFKRIRQDIELKADSIAIKKLKVEDNKNYALTIIKVLANRNYKSYETEVLNLIGIQDDNQRRIYMIKFAPKFKEKVIRLSFLSISLISSLLIIFFIGKYTKIENDPFDFNYEDMVPYKVEYIGDFNKVKTLVKKLSLGRYVKYMEIPRTEDIKGRNIKIEYFTYGNKETEPVFYEFLELPTERKEEILKKNAITILSLVENSNSVKFIIKESPNYDAKTNIEKEFTREELKEAIHEN
;
A
#
# COMPACT_ATOMS: atom_id res chain seq x y z
N MET A 1 12.26 -33.13 16.68
CA MET A 1 10.79 -32.89 16.66
C MET A 1 10.45 -31.54 16.04
N ILE A 2 10.99 -30.42 16.55
CA ILE A 2 10.83 -29.07 15.97
C ILE A 2 11.25 -29.00 14.49
N GLU A 3 12.35 -29.63 14.11
CA GLU A 3 12.79 -29.71 12.70
C GLU A 3 11.77 -30.40 11.78
N LYS A 4 11.10 -31.47 12.24
CA LYS A 4 10.06 -32.14 11.44
C LYS A 4 8.81 -31.27 11.30
N ILE A 5 8.45 -30.51 12.34
CA ILE A 5 7.31 -29.60 12.34
C ILE A 5 7.53 -28.44 11.36
N LEU A 6 8.73 -27.85 11.35
CA LEU A 6 9.10 -26.75 10.44
C LEU A 6 9.09 -27.15 8.96
N ILE A 7 9.30 -28.44 8.64
CA ILE A 7 9.28 -28.95 7.26
C ILE A 7 7.84 -29.24 6.78
N TYR A 8 6.95 -29.68 7.67
CA TYR A 8 5.59 -30.11 7.30
C TYR A 8 4.54 -28.98 7.33
N ILE A 9 4.66 -27.99 8.22
CA ILE A 9 3.71 -26.86 8.31
C ILE A 9 3.61 -26.06 6.99
N PRO A 10 4.73 -25.69 6.32
CA PRO A 10 4.73 -25.07 4.99
C PRO A 10 3.89 -25.78 3.94
N LYS A 11 4.02 -27.11 3.84
CA LYS A 11 3.32 -27.93 2.85
C LYS A 11 1.80 -27.98 3.06
N ILE A 12 1.34 -27.77 4.29
CA ILE A 12 -0.10 -27.76 4.62
C ILE A 12 -0.73 -26.39 4.29
N ILE A 13 0.05 -25.30 4.35
CA ILE A 13 -0.42 -23.91 4.22
C ILE A 13 -0.14 -23.31 2.82
N GLU A 14 0.53 -24.08 1.95
CA GLU A 14 1.01 -23.70 0.61
C GLU A 14 -0.05 -23.17 -0.37
N HIS A 15 -1.34 -23.30 -0.05
CA HIS A 15 -2.46 -22.84 -0.87
C HIS A 15 -3.10 -21.52 -0.44
N THR A 16 -2.54 -20.82 0.54
CA THR A 16 -3.20 -19.63 1.07
C THR A 16 -2.68 -18.33 0.45
N TYR A 17 -3.56 -17.61 -0.25
CA TYR A 17 -3.32 -16.24 -0.74
C TYR A 17 -3.18 -15.20 0.40
N ILE A 18 -3.17 -15.64 1.67
CA ILE A 18 -3.19 -14.81 2.87
C ILE A 18 -1.89 -14.00 2.99
N ALA A 19 -0.72 -14.59 2.74
CA ALA A 19 0.56 -13.88 2.82
C ALA A 19 0.61 -12.69 1.85
N LYS A 20 0.23 -12.91 0.59
CA LYS A 20 0.15 -11.85 -0.43
C LYS A 20 -0.85 -10.77 -0.04
N ALA A 21 -2.02 -11.16 0.50
CA ALA A 21 -3.01 -10.21 0.98
C ALA A 21 -2.48 -9.36 2.16
N PHE A 22 -1.83 -9.99 3.13
CA PHE A 22 -1.22 -9.32 4.28
C PHE A 22 -0.19 -8.28 3.85
N TYR A 23 0.75 -8.65 2.97
CA TYR A 23 1.79 -7.72 2.50
C TYR A 23 1.23 -6.57 1.66
N ASN A 24 0.16 -6.80 0.89
CA ASN A 24 -0.56 -5.72 0.22
C ASN A 24 -1.23 -4.77 1.23
N VAL A 25 -1.86 -5.30 2.28
CA VAL A 25 -2.47 -4.50 3.34
C VAL A 25 -1.41 -3.73 4.14
N LEU A 26 -0.25 -4.32 4.39
CA LEU A 26 0.88 -3.66 5.03
C LEU A 26 1.39 -2.49 4.19
N TYR A 27 1.57 -2.70 2.89
CA TYR A 27 1.95 -1.65 1.95
C TYR A 27 0.93 -0.50 1.94
N MET A 28 -0.37 -0.81 1.86
CA MET A 28 -1.45 0.19 1.94
C MET A 28 -1.45 0.94 3.27
N SER A 29 -1.22 0.25 4.39
CA SER A 29 -1.09 0.87 5.71
C SER A 29 0.03 1.91 5.75
N ILE A 30 1.20 1.60 5.20
CA ILE A 30 2.35 2.53 5.20
C ILE A 30 2.05 3.77 4.37
N LEU A 31 1.49 3.60 3.16
CA LEU A 31 1.10 4.72 2.32
C LEU A 31 0.00 5.58 2.97
N ALA A 32 -0.97 4.94 3.60
CA ALA A 32 -2.06 5.62 4.29
C ALA A 32 -1.57 6.46 5.48
N ILE A 33 -0.45 6.10 6.13
CA ILE A 33 0.17 6.93 7.16
C ILE A 33 0.61 8.27 6.56
N ILE A 34 1.32 8.24 5.43
CA ILE A 34 1.81 9.46 4.76
C ILE A 34 0.62 10.34 4.34
N VAL A 35 -0.37 9.75 3.66
CA VAL A 35 -1.58 10.46 3.20
C VAL A 35 -2.35 11.04 4.39
N GLY A 36 -2.53 10.25 5.46
CA GLY A 36 -3.25 10.66 6.65
C GLY A 36 -2.56 11.81 7.40
N LEU A 37 -1.23 11.78 7.51
CA LEU A 37 -0.45 12.87 8.13
C LEU A 37 -0.56 14.18 7.34
N VAL A 38 -0.49 14.13 6.02
CA VAL A 38 -0.70 15.31 5.18
C VAL A 38 -2.10 15.89 5.39
N ILE A 39 -3.14 15.05 5.33
CA ILE A 39 -4.52 15.50 5.54
C ILE A 39 -4.67 16.10 6.94
N TYR A 40 -4.07 15.46 7.95
CA TYR A 40 -4.07 15.96 9.32
C TYR A 40 -3.46 17.37 9.41
N LEU A 41 -2.27 17.58 8.83
CA LEU A 41 -1.58 18.88 8.82
C LEU A 41 -2.39 19.97 8.09
N ILE A 42 -2.94 19.66 6.91
CA ILE A 42 -3.81 20.57 6.16
C ILE A 42 -5.00 21.00 7.03
N GLN A 43 -5.62 20.03 7.71
CA GLN A 43 -6.77 20.30 8.55
C GLN A 43 -6.42 21.07 9.81
N GLU A 44 -5.25 20.88 10.42
CA GLU A 44 -4.78 21.71 11.54
C GLU A 44 -4.56 23.16 11.11
N ILE A 45 -3.89 23.39 9.97
CA ILE A 45 -3.62 24.75 9.45
C ILE A 45 -4.92 25.47 9.06
N LEU A 46 -5.88 24.72 8.51
CA LEU A 46 -7.12 25.27 7.97
C LEU A 46 -8.34 25.05 8.87
N ASP A 47 -8.17 24.59 10.11
CA ASP A 47 -9.25 24.02 10.93
C ASP A 47 -10.47 24.94 11.09
N LYS A 48 -10.18 26.24 11.30
CA LYS A 48 -11.17 27.30 11.49
C LYS A 48 -11.62 27.98 10.20
N LYS A 49 -11.16 27.51 9.05
CA LYS A 49 -11.38 28.13 7.73
C LYS A 49 -12.13 27.22 6.77
N ILE A 50 -12.15 25.90 7.00
CA ILE A 50 -12.86 24.91 6.17
C ILE A 50 -14.16 24.45 6.83
N THR A 51 -15.20 24.21 6.02
CA THR A 51 -16.47 23.69 6.56
C THR A 51 -16.31 22.25 7.05
N PRO A 52 -17.14 21.80 8.02
CA PRO A 52 -17.11 20.42 8.49
C PRO A 52 -17.35 19.37 7.39
N LYS A 53 -18.17 19.69 6.39
CA LYS A 53 -18.40 18.81 5.24
C LYS A 53 -17.09 18.54 4.49
N TRP A 54 -16.29 19.58 4.27
CA TRP A 54 -15.00 19.46 3.56
C TRP A 54 -13.98 18.66 4.36
N LYS A 55 -13.91 18.82 5.69
CA LYS A 55 -13.05 17.99 6.55
C LYS A 55 -13.30 16.49 6.32
N ILE A 56 -14.56 16.08 6.30
CA ILE A 56 -14.94 14.69 6.01
C ILE A 56 -14.58 14.28 4.58
N THR A 57 -14.79 15.16 3.59
CA THR A 57 -14.40 14.86 2.19
C THR A 57 -12.90 14.60 2.07
N LEU A 58 -12.05 15.37 2.76
CA LEU A 58 -10.61 15.15 2.74
C LEU A 58 -10.24 13.77 3.28
N TRP A 59 -10.88 13.35 4.37
CA TRP A 59 -10.65 12.03 4.94
C TRP A 59 -11.08 10.86 4.03
N LEU A 60 -12.00 11.07 3.08
CA LEU A 60 -12.34 10.02 2.10
C LEU A 60 -11.13 9.58 1.28
N VAL A 61 -10.18 10.48 1.02
CA VAL A 61 -8.92 10.15 0.32
C VAL A 61 -8.11 9.13 1.11
N LEU A 62 -8.00 9.30 2.44
CA LEU A 62 -7.35 8.33 3.31
C LEU A 62 -8.07 6.98 3.27
N LEU A 63 -9.42 6.98 3.30
CA LEU A 63 -10.19 5.72 3.27
C LEU A 63 -10.01 4.98 1.95
N ILE A 64 -9.94 5.69 0.83
CA ILE A 64 -9.63 5.12 -0.48
C ILE A 64 -8.23 4.50 -0.47
N ALA A 65 -7.23 5.20 0.07
CA ALA A 65 -5.85 4.70 0.17
C ALA A 65 -5.72 3.43 1.04
N LEU A 66 -6.61 3.24 2.02
CA LEU A 66 -6.65 2.05 2.86
C LEU A 66 -7.41 0.88 2.20
N ILE A 67 -8.38 1.14 1.33
CA ILE A 67 -9.24 0.09 0.74
C ILE A 67 -8.73 -0.37 -0.62
N VAL A 68 -8.31 0.56 -1.49
CA VAL A 68 -8.04 0.26 -2.89
C VAL A 68 -6.63 -0.34 -3.01
N PRO A 69 -6.50 -1.63 -3.38
CA PRO A 69 -5.21 -2.23 -3.58
C PRO A 69 -4.53 -1.53 -4.75
N ILE A 70 -3.40 -0.88 -4.48
CA ILE A 70 -2.55 -0.29 -5.50
C ILE A 70 -1.83 -1.47 -6.16
N ASN A 71 -2.45 -1.98 -7.22
CA ASN A 71 -1.91 -3.06 -8.01
C ASN A 71 -0.94 -2.45 -9.03
N ASN A 72 0.36 -2.53 -8.76
CA ASN A 72 1.34 -2.33 -9.81
C ASN A 72 1.30 -3.58 -10.69
N SER A 73 0.57 -3.52 -11.80
CA SER A 73 0.83 -4.46 -12.89
C SER A 73 2.32 -4.39 -13.21
N SER A 74 3.00 -5.54 -13.21
CA SER A 74 4.43 -5.71 -13.50
C SER A 74 4.90 -5.13 -14.85
N LYS A 75 3.98 -4.58 -15.65
CA LYS A 75 4.20 -3.96 -16.96
C LYS A 75 4.66 -2.49 -16.88
N TYR A 76 4.58 -1.86 -15.72
CA TYR A 76 4.97 -0.46 -15.57
C TYR A 76 5.88 -0.27 -14.36
N GLN A 77 7.08 0.27 -14.60
CA GLN A 77 7.98 0.68 -13.52
C GLN A 77 7.63 2.11 -13.13
N ASN A 78 7.45 2.35 -11.84
CA ASN A 78 7.18 3.68 -11.32
C ASN A 78 8.52 4.31 -10.90
N ASN A 79 8.88 5.44 -11.52
CA ASN A 79 10.12 6.15 -11.22
C ASN A 79 10.06 6.98 -9.93
N ASN A 80 8.95 6.94 -9.18
CA ASN A 80 8.85 7.59 -7.88
C ASN A 80 9.70 6.81 -6.85
N TRP A 81 10.77 7.44 -6.36
CA TRP A 81 11.74 6.87 -5.42
C TRP A 81 11.07 6.22 -4.21
N LEU A 82 10.01 6.82 -3.66
CA LEU A 82 9.32 6.29 -2.48
C LEU A 82 8.60 4.98 -2.81
N LEU A 83 7.94 4.92 -3.96
CA LEU A 83 7.23 3.71 -4.39
C LEU A 83 8.22 2.61 -4.77
N LYS A 84 9.37 2.97 -5.36
CA LYS A 84 10.48 2.02 -5.59
C LYS A 84 11.01 1.46 -4.27
N THR A 85 11.10 2.26 -3.22
CA THR A 85 11.53 1.81 -1.88
C THR A 85 10.49 0.91 -1.21
N LEU A 86 9.19 1.15 -1.41
CA LEU A 86 8.10 0.41 -0.76
C LEU A 86 7.60 -0.81 -1.56
N GLN A 87 7.78 -0.83 -2.88
CA GLN A 87 7.39 -1.92 -3.78
C GLN A 87 7.89 -3.31 -3.35
N PRO A 88 9.14 -3.47 -2.85
CA PRO A 88 9.61 -4.77 -2.37
C PRO A 88 8.72 -5.39 -1.30
N ILE A 89 8.00 -4.58 -0.50
CA ILE A 89 7.12 -5.05 0.58
C ILE A 89 6.02 -5.97 0.05
N GLN A 90 5.42 -5.65 -1.11
CA GLN A 90 4.34 -6.44 -1.70
C GLN A 90 4.81 -7.81 -2.23
N ASN A 91 6.11 -7.96 -2.47
CA ASN A 91 6.75 -9.15 -3.02
C ASN A 91 7.60 -9.91 -2.00
N ILE A 92 7.50 -9.57 -0.71
CA ILE A 92 8.20 -10.31 0.35
C ILE A 92 7.68 -11.75 0.33
N SER A 93 8.59 -12.66 -0.01
CA SER A 93 8.41 -14.10 0.22
C SER A 93 9.77 -14.75 0.37
N PHE A 94 9.91 -15.57 1.41
CA PHE A 94 11.12 -16.35 1.65
C PHE A 94 11.04 -17.74 1.02
N LYS A 95 9.97 -18.05 0.26
CA LYS A 95 9.79 -19.36 -0.40
C LYS A 95 10.94 -19.68 -1.35
N LYS A 96 11.36 -18.71 -2.16
CA LYS A 96 12.49 -18.87 -3.09
C LYS A 96 13.80 -19.08 -2.35
N GLU A 97 14.05 -18.31 -1.27
CA GLU A 97 15.23 -18.50 -0.42
C GLU A 97 15.27 -19.92 0.17
N VAL A 98 14.13 -20.46 0.62
CA VAL A 98 14.03 -21.85 1.10
C VAL A 98 14.39 -22.84 -0.01
N GLN A 99 13.81 -22.69 -1.20
CA GLN A 99 14.08 -23.57 -2.34
C GLN A 99 15.56 -23.56 -2.74
N ASP A 100 16.16 -22.37 -2.83
CA ASP A 100 17.57 -22.20 -3.21
C ASP A 100 18.50 -22.82 -2.15
N LYS A 101 18.23 -22.59 -0.86
CA LYS A 101 19.05 -23.15 0.23
C LYS A 101 18.84 -24.66 0.41
N GLU A 102 17.66 -25.17 0.08
CA GLU A 102 17.39 -26.60 0.08
C GLU A 102 18.08 -27.32 -1.08
N ALA A 103 18.03 -26.76 -2.29
CA ALA A 103 18.77 -27.27 -3.43
C ALA A 103 20.29 -27.29 -3.15
N LEU A 104 20.82 -26.21 -2.55
CA LEU A 104 22.21 -26.14 -2.13
C LEU A 104 22.56 -27.23 -1.10
N TYR A 105 21.73 -27.43 -0.07
CA TYR A 105 21.91 -28.47 0.94
C TYR A 105 21.90 -29.88 0.33
N ASN A 106 20.96 -30.17 -0.56
CA ASN A 106 20.86 -31.48 -1.22
C ASN A 106 22.07 -31.74 -2.12
N SER A 107 22.54 -30.72 -2.85
CA SER A 107 23.76 -30.82 -3.66
C SER A 107 25.03 -31.02 -2.81
N TYR A 108 25.04 -30.51 -1.57
CA TYR A 108 26.15 -30.66 -0.65
C TYR A 108 26.20 -32.05 -0.03
N ILE A 109 25.06 -32.63 0.35
CA ILE A 109 24.99 -33.99 0.93
C ILE A 109 25.40 -35.09 -0.06
N GLN A 110 25.28 -34.84 -1.36
CA GLN A 110 25.66 -35.79 -2.40
C GLN A 110 27.17 -35.83 -2.70
N LYS A 111 27.98 -34.96 -2.09
CA LYS A 111 29.43 -34.95 -2.27
C LYS A 111 30.09 -35.92 -1.29
N GLU A 112 30.97 -36.79 -1.80
CA GLU A 112 31.69 -37.80 -1.01
C GLU A 112 32.70 -37.17 -0.03
N ASP A 113 33.41 -36.10 -0.43
CA ASP A 113 34.37 -35.37 0.43
C ASP A 113 33.78 -34.06 0.97
N THR A 114 33.08 -34.13 2.10
CA THR A 114 32.47 -32.94 2.74
C THR A 114 33.08 -32.60 4.09
N ASN A 115 33.59 -31.37 4.21
CA ASN A 115 34.03 -30.81 5.48
C ASN A 115 32.82 -30.61 6.42
N TYR A 116 32.92 -31.11 7.65
CA TYR A 116 31.89 -30.98 8.69
C TYR A 116 31.56 -29.53 9.05
N GLN A 117 32.55 -28.62 9.04
CA GLN A 117 32.29 -27.21 9.33
C GLN A 117 31.43 -26.56 8.25
N ASP A 118 31.67 -26.89 6.99
CA ASP A 118 30.91 -26.35 5.86
C ASP A 118 29.53 -27.01 5.75
N TYR A 119 29.41 -28.30 6.09
CA TYR A 119 28.12 -28.96 6.30
C TYR A 119 27.27 -28.21 7.34
N LYS A 120 27.86 -27.87 8.49
CA LYS A 120 27.15 -27.14 9.56
C LYS A 120 26.67 -25.76 9.07
N LYS A 121 27.47 -25.05 8.27
CA LYS A 121 27.09 -23.75 7.67
C LYS A 121 25.96 -23.89 6.65
N VAL A 122 26.02 -24.88 5.76
CA VAL A 122 24.96 -25.10 4.75
C VAL A 122 23.66 -25.54 5.43
N ARG A 123 23.74 -26.42 6.43
CA ARG A 123 22.59 -26.84 7.25
C ARG A 123 21.97 -25.67 8.01
N SER A 124 22.78 -24.83 8.67
CA SER A 124 22.26 -23.67 9.40
C SER A 124 21.64 -22.63 8.46
N ALA A 125 22.22 -22.41 7.27
CA ALA A 125 21.64 -21.54 6.25
C ALA A 125 20.27 -22.05 5.76
N LYS A 126 20.13 -23.35 5.51
CA LYS A 126 18.83 -23.98 5.21
C LYS A 126 17.84 -23.74 6.36
N HIS A 127 18.24 -24.03 7.60
CA HIS A 127 17.37 -23.86 8.75
C HIS A 127 16.90 -22.41 8.94
N ASN A 128 17.80 -21.44 8.80
CA ASN A 128 17.48 -20.02 8.90
C ASN A 128 16.49 -19.58 7.82
N ALA A 129 16.62 -20.07 6.59
CA ALA A 129 15.64 -19.79 5.52
C ALA A 129 14.25 -20.34 5.88
N TYR A 130 14.18 -21.56 6.41
CA TYR A 130 12.92 -22.16 6.88
C TYR A 130 12.29 -21.38 8.05
N ILE A 131 13.11 -20.88 8.99
CA ILE A 131 12.62 -20.02 10.09
C ILE A 131 12.03 -18.72 9.53
N LYS A 132 12.75 -18.02 8.65
CA LYS A 132 12.26 -16.78 8.02
C LYS A 132 10.94 -17.02 7.31
N TYR A 133 10.87 -18.04 6.46
CA TYR A 133 9.64 -18.41 5.75
C TYR A 133 8.48 -18.72 6.70
N THR A 134 8.72 -19.51 7.74
CA THR A 134 7.67 -19.82 8.73
C THR A 134 7.17 -18.57 9.44
N ILE A 135 8.05 -17.64 9.82
CA ILE A 135 7.65 -16.43 10.54
C ILE A 135 6.92 -15.45 9.60
N PHE A 136 7.54 -15.12 8.48
CA PHE A 136 7.11 -14.03 7.61
C PHE A 136 6.02 -14.43 6.62
N ASP A 137 6.12 -15.61 6.00
CA ASP A 137 5.13 -16.05 5.01
C ASP A 137 3.93 -16.78 5.66
N ILE A 138 4.04 -17.26 6.90
CA ILE A 138 2.98 -18.06 7.56
C ILE A 138 2.48 -17.42 8.85
N VAL A 139 3.32 -17.34 9.88
CA VAL A 139 2.88 -16.96 11.24
C VAL A 139 2.31 -15.54 11.28
N LEU A 140 3.00 -14.56 10.69
CA LEU A 140 2.53 -13.17 10.67
C LEU A 140 1.21 -12.99 9.90
N PRO A 141 1.06 -13.48 8.66
CA PRO A 141 -0.22 -13.40 7.93
C PRO A 141 -1.37 -14.12 8.64
N VAL A 142 -1.13 -15.29 9.23
CA VAL A 142 -2.16 -16.04 9.97
C VAL A 142 -2.56 -15.29 11.24
N LEU A 143 -1.61 -14.74 12.00
CA LEU A 143 -1.90 -13.90 13.15
C LEU A 143 -2.73 -12.66 12.77
N TRP A 144 -2.41 -12.04 11.63
CA TRP A 144 -3.17 -10.92 11.11
C TRP A 144 -4.62 -11.29 10.81
N GLU A 145 -4.87 -12.42 10.13
CA GLU A 145 -6.21 -12.92 9.84
C GLU A 145 -7.00 -13.26 11.10
N ILE A 146 -6.37 -13.95 12.06
CA ILE A 146 -6.98 -14.23 13.38
C ILE A 146 -7.40 -12.93 14.07
N GLY A 147 -6.56 -11.88 14.00
CA GLY A 147 -6.89 -10.56 14.52
C GLY A 147 -8.12 -9.93 13.87
N ILE A 148 -8.26 -10.05 12.54
CA ILE A 148 -9.46 -9.58 11.82
C ILE A 148 -10.70 -10.31 12.33
N VAL A 149 -10.65 -11.64 12.37
CA VAL A 149 -11.78 -12.49 12.82
C VAL A 149 -12.17 -12.13 14.26
N TYR A 150 -11.20 -12.00 15.15
CA TYR A 150 -11.42 -11.61 16.55
C TYR A 150 -12.12 -10.25 16.66
N ILE A 151 -11.66 -9.22 15.95
CA ILE A 151 -12.24 -7.87 16.02
C ILE A 151 -13.66 -7.85 15.44
N ILE A 152 -13.90 -8.55 14.34
CA ILE A 152 -15.25 -8.67 13.76
C ILE A 152 -16.17 -9.39 14.75
N PHE A 153 -15.72 -10.50 15.33
CA PHE A 153 -16.50 -11.29 16.28
C PHE A 153 -16.82 -10.51 17.57
N LYS A 154 -15.83 -9.83 18.17
CA LYS A 154 -16.03 -8.90 19.31
C LYS A 154 -17.13 -7.88 18.99
N ASN A 155 -17.05 -7.25 17.81
CA ASN A 155 -18.04 -6.25 17.39
C ASN A 155 -19.44 -6.84 17.20
N ILE A 156 -19.56 -8.07 16.67
CA ILE A 156 -20.84 -8.76 16.50
C ILE A 156 -21.45 -9.09 17.87
N ILE A 157 -20.66 -9.65 18.80
CA ILE A 157 -21.12 -9.95 20.17
C ILE A 157 -21.67 -8.69 20.84
N ILE A 158 -20.94 -7.58 20.79
CA ILE A 158 -21.40 -6.31 21.39
C ILE A 158 -22.74 -5.87 20.79
N LYS A 159 -22.93 -6.02 19.47
CA LYS A 159 -24.22 -5.70 18.82
C LYS A 159 -25.34 -6.65 19.29
N ILE A 160 -25.06 -7.93 19.45
CA ILE A 160 -26.04 -8.92 19.95
C ILE A 160 -26.46 -8.57 21.38
N ILE A 161 -25.49 -8.28 22.26
CA ILE A 161 -25.76 -7.87 23.64
C ILE A 161 -26.66 -6.63 23.67
N ILE A 162 -26.35 -5.60 22.87
CA ILE A 162 -27.19 -4.40 22.75
C ILE A 162 -28.58 -4.76 22.24
N ALA A 163 -28.70 -5.64 21.24
CA ALA A 163 -29.99 -6.01 20.66
C ALA A 163 -30.88 -6.79 21.64
N VAL A 164 -30.31 -7.71 22.40
CA VAL A 164 -31.01 -8.53 23.41
C VAL A 164 -31.46 -7.65 24.58
N THR A 165 -30.59 -6.78 25.09
CA THR A 165 -30.92 -5.85 26.18
C THR A 165 -31.94 -4.79 25.77
N SER A 166 -32.00 -4.42 24.49
CA SER A 166 -32.97 -3.44 23.96
C SER A 166 -34.40 -3.97 23.83
N LYS A 167 -34.61 -5.29 23.71
CA LYS A 167 -35.94 -5.88 23.51
C LYS A 167 -36.81 -5.92 24.77
N LYS A 168 -36.23 -5.71 25.96
CA LYS A 168 -36.94 -5.82 27.25
C LYS A 168 -37.62 -4.52 27.72
N ASN A 169 -37.72 -3.48 26.89
CA ASN A 169 -38.03 -2.13 27.39
C ASN A 169 -39.49 -1.66 27.18
N LYS A 170 -39.96 -0.99 28.24
CA LYS A 170 -41.26 -0.35 28.49
C LYS A 170 -41.72 0.57 27.34
N LYS A 171 -43.04 0.76 27.16
CA LYS A 171 -43.62 1.73 26.20
C LYS A 171 -43.04 3.13 26.49
N ILE A 172 -42.49 3.78 25.48
CA ILE A 172 -41.87 5.11 25.59
C ILE A 172 -42.94 6.19 25.71
N ASN A 173 -42.67 7.22 26.50
CA ASN A 173 -43.59 8.35 26.66
C ASN A 173 -43.87 9.04 25.31
N GLU A 174 -45.14 9.27 25.00
CA GLU A 174 -45.60 9.87 23.74
C GLU A 174 -45.00 11.27 23.52
N ARG A 175 -44.74 12.03 24.59
CA ARG A 175 -44.01 13.32 24.56
C ARG A 175 -42.75 13.25 23.69
N TYR A 176 -41.91 12.24 23.89
CA TYR A 176 -40.65 12.12 23.14
C TYR A 176 -40.86 11.73 21.68
N ASN A 177 -41.88 10.92 21.39
CA ASN A 177 -42.22 10.56 20.01
C ASN A 177 -42.72 11.79 19.23
N THR A 178 -43.53 12.65 19.85
CA THR A 178 -44.00 13.89 19.22
C THR A 178 -42.83 14.82 18.87
N ILE A 179 -41.92 15.07 19.83
CA ILE A 179 -40.73 15.90 19.59
C ILE A 179 -39.86 15.30 18.48
N LEU A 180 -39.68 13.97 18.45
CA LEU A 180 -38.91 13.30 17.41
C LEU A 180 -39.52 13.51 16.01
N GLU A 181 -40.84 13.37 15.87
CA GLU A 181 -41.52 13.55 14.59
C GLU A 181 -41.44 15.01 14.09
N GLU A 182 -41.55 15.99 14.99
CA GLU A 182 -41.30 17.40 14.65
C GLU A 182 -39.88 17.63 14.13
N CYS A 183 -38.87 17.08 14.81
CA CYS A 183 -37.46 17.17 14.38
C CYS A 183 -37.24 16.49 13.02
N LYS A 184 -37.85 15.31 12.80
CA LYS A 184 -37.80 14.61 11.50
C LYS A 184 -38.39 15.46 10.39
N ASN A 185 -39.52 16.13 10.63
CA ASN A 185 -40.15 17.03 9.67
C ASN A 185 -39.24 18.22 9.34
N LYS A 186 -38.65 18.88 10.35
CA LYS A 186 -37.66 19.98 10.16
C LYS A 186 -36.46 19.54 9.31
N LEU A 187 -35.98 18.30 9.50
CA LEU A 187 -34.87 17.71 8.75
C LEU A 187 -35.29 17.03 7.44
N LYS A 188 -36.59 16.98 7.11
CA LYS A 188 -37.15 16.29 5.93
C LYS A 188 -36.78 14.79 5.87
N ILE A 189 -36.82 14.11 7.01
CA ILE A 189 -36.51 12.68 7.13
C ILE A 189 -37.79 11.85 7.04
N LYS A 190 -37.97 11.13 5.93
CA LYS A 190 -39.13 10.24 5.71
C LYS A 190 -38.97 8.85 6.31
N ARG A 191 -37.74 8.43 6.64
CA ARG A 191 -37.47 7.10 7.18
C ARG A 191 -38.11 6.95 8.56
N LYS A 192 -38.72 5.78 8.83
CA LYS A 192 -39.20 5.43 10.16
C LYS A 192 -38.01 5.19 11.08
N ILE A 193 -37.76 6.13 11.99
CA ILE A 193 -36.76 6.04 13.06
C ILE A 193 -37.54 5.93 14.36
N ARG A 194 -37.28 4.89 15.16
CA ARG A 194 -37.99 4.66 16.42
C ARG A 194 -37.09 4.99 17.61
N LEU A 195 -37.70 5.43 18.70
CA LEU A 195 -37.04 5.52 19.99
C LEU A 195 -36.96 4.12 20.63
N ILE A 196 -35.86 3.84 21.32
CA ILE A 196 -35.70 2.69 22.22
C ILE A 196 -35.19 3.22 23.55
N ASN A 197 -35.92 2.98 24.64
CA ASN A 197 -35.44 3.28 25.97
C ASN A 197 -34.32 2.30 26.35
N GLN A 198 -33.21 2.76 26.91
CA GLN A 198 -32.07 2.01 27.40
C GLN A 198 -31.52 2.70 28.67
N LYS A 199 -31.72 2.06 29.83
CA LYS A 199 -31.33 2.63 31.14
C LYS A 199 -29.83 2.96 31.27
N ASN A 200 -28.96 2.17 30.65
CA ASN A 200 -27.50 2.34 30.78
C ASN A 200 -26.91 3.37 29.81
N LYS A 201 -27.75 4.17 29.13
CA LYS A 201 -27.29 5.24 28.24
C LYS A 201 -27.37 6.59 28.95
N GLU A 202 -26.27 7.33 28.87
CA GLU A 202 -26.17 8.67 29.46
C GLU A 202 -26.63 9.77 28.51
N THR A 203 -26.58 9.55 27.19
CA THR A 203 -27.08 10.50 26.21
C THR A 203 -27.84 9.78 25.10
N PRO A 204 -28.78 10.46 24.42
CA PRO A 204 -29.32 9.98 23.16
C PRO A 204 -28.22 9.56 22.21
N ALA A 205 -28.45 8.49 21.45
CA ALA A 205 -27.50 8.02 20.45
C ALA A 205 -28.23 7.29 19.33
N ILE A 206 -28.01 7.70 18.10
CA ILE A 206 -28.51 6.97 16.94
C ILE A 206 -27.71 5.69 16.68
N TYR A 207 -28.42 4.62 16.36
CA TYR A 207 -27.83 3.30 16.15
C TYR A 207 -28.58 2.52 15.06
N GLY A 208 -27.84 1.70 14.31
CA GLY A 208 -28.37 0.76 13.31
C GLY A 208 -28.33 1.32 11.89
N ILE A 209 -27.74 0.54 10.97
CA ILE A 209 -27.53 0.95 9.58
C ILE A 209 -28.82 0.76 8.75
N VAL A 210 -29.36 -0.46 8.75
CA VAL A 210 -30.55 -0.82 7.97
C VAL A 210 -31.84 -0.30 8.62
N ASN A 211 -31.96 -0.45 9.94
CA ASN A 211 -33.11 -0.02 10.72
C ASN A 211 -32.65 0.94 11.82
N PRO A 212 -32.44 2.23 11.48
CA PRO A 212 -31.94 3.24 12.42
C PRO A 212 -32.93 3.48 13.55
N LYS A 213 -32.42 3.58 14.77
CA LYS A 213 -33.17 3.82 16.00
C LYS A 213 -32.38 4.79 16.86
N ILE A 214 -33.07 5.62 17.63
CA ILE A 214 -32.42 6.48 18.63
C ILE A 214 -32.60 5.81 19.99
N LEU A 215 -31.47 5.46 20.58
CA LEU A 215 -31.41 4.94 21.94
C LEU A 215 -31.50 6.14 22.88
N ILE A 216 -32.42 6.11 23.84
CA ILE A 216 -32.63 7.17 24.83
C ILE A 216 -32.65 6.59 26.22
N ASN A 217 -32.47 7.43 27.24
CA ASN A 217 -32.80 7.11 28.62
C ASN A 217 -33.82 8.15 29.09
N GLU A 218 -35.03 7.72 29.42
CA GLU A 218 -36.11 8.63 29.83
C GLU A 218 -35.74 9.39 31.12
N GLU A 219 -35.12 8.72 32.10
CA GLU A 219 -34.66 9.33 33.36
C GLU A 219 -33.59 10.42 33.10
N PHE A 220 -32.81 10.27 32.03
CA PHE A 220 -31.88 11.31 31.60
C PHE A 220 -32.63 12.48 30.95
N LEU A 221 -33.57 12.20 30.04
CA LEU A 221 -34.31 13.23 29.30
C LEU A 221 -35.25 14.04 30.19
N GLU A 222 -35.73 13.50 31.30
CA GLU A 222 -36.56 14.22 32.28
C GLU A 222 -35.88 15.48 32.84
N LYS A 223 -34.55 15.54 32.83
CA LYS A 223 -33.75 16.69 33.32
C LYS A 223 -33.69 17.87 32.33
N TYR A 224 -34.35 17.74 31.18
CA TYR A 224 -34.24 18.67 30.07
C TYR A 224 -35.61 19.16 29.58
N SER A 225 -35.66 20.41 29.11
CA SER A 225 -36.87 20.98 28.51
C SER A 225 -37.17 20.35 27.15
N ASN A 226 -38.38 20.56 26.62
CA ASN A 226 -38.75 20.07 25.29
C ASN A 226 -37.83 20.62 24.19
N GLU A 227 -37.44 21.88 24.30
CA GLU A 227 -36.53 22.56 23.38
C GLU A 227 -35.14 21.93 23.43
N GLU A 228 -34.62 21.68 24.64
CA GLU A 228 -33.33 21.00 24.83
C GLU A 228 -33.35 19.58 24.24
N ILE A 229 -34.42 18.81 24.47
CA ILE A 229 -34.60 17.48 23.89
C ILE A 229 -34.68 17.56 22.36
N SER A 230 -35.40 18.56 21.82
CA SER A 230 -35.46 18.82 20.38
C SER A 230 -34.06 19.08 19.81
N TYR A 231 -33.21 19.85 20.48
CA TYR A 231 -31.82 20.05 20.05
C TYR A 231 -31.01 18.76 20.02
N MET A 232 -31.16 17.90 21.04
CA MET A 232 -30.51 16.59 21.06
C MET A 232 -30.99 15.70 19.90
N PHE A 233 -32.30 15.63 19.65
CA PHE A 233 -32.84 14.85 18.54
C PHE A 233 -32.46 15.42 17.17
N MET A 234 -32.39 16.75 17.03
CA MET A 234 -31.88 17.39 15.81
C MET A 234 -30.43 17.01 15.53
N HIS A 235 -29.58 16.89 16.56
CA HIS A 235 -28.21 16.41 16.44
C HIS A 235 -28.16 14.92 16.04
N GLU A 236 -28.86 14.05 16.75
CA GLU A 236 -28.87 12.60 16.44
C GLU A 236 -29.43 12.29 15.04
N LEU A 237 -30.49 12.99 14.64
CA LEU A 237 -31.05 12.88 13.29
C LEU A 237 -30.12 13.47 12.22
N SER A 238 -29.26 14.42 12.59
CA SER A 238 -28.23 14.95 11.70
C SER A 238 -27.17 13.91 11.36
N HIS A 239 -26.85 12.99 12.28
CA HIS A 239 -25.99 11.85 11.98
C HIS A 239 -26.60 10.89 10.95
N TYR A 240 -27.91 10.65 11.05
CA TYR A 240 -28.64 9.88 10.02
C TYR A 240 -28.54 10.58 8.66
N LYS A 241 -28.88 11.87 8.62
CA LYS A 241 -28.89 12.67 7.39
C LYS A 241 -27.49 12.84 6.79
N GLY A 242 -26.45 12.84 7.63
CA GLY A 242 -25.05 12.92 7.25
C GLY A 242 -24.43 11.61 6.78
N PHE A 243 -25.18 10.50 6.78
CA PHE A 243 -24.72 9.13 6.50
C PHE A 243 -23.62 8.63 7.46
N ASP A 244 -23.59 9.17 8.69
CA ASP A 244 -22.51 8.89 9.65
C ASP A 244 -22.52 7.46 10.17
N LEU A 245 -23.69 6.82 10.17
CA LEU A 245 -23.84 5.40 10.50
C LEU A 245 -23.08 4.50 9.52
N TYR A 246 -23.12 4.83 8.22
CA TYR A 246 -22.40 4.09 7.17
C TYR A 246 -20.90 4.36 7.25
N LEU A 247 -20.51 5.63 7.41
CA LEU A 247 -19.11 6.01 7.55
C LEU A 247 -18.48 5.34 8.78
N ASN A 248 -19.12 5.41 9.95
CA ASN A 248 -18.63 4.74 11.16
C ASN A 248 -18.55 3.21 11.01
N PHE A 249 -19.45 2.61 10.24
CA PHE A 249 -19.38 1.19 9.94
C PHE A 249 -18.19 0.85 9.04
N LEU A 250 -17.96 1.66 8.00
CA LEU A 250 -16.80 1.52 7.12
C LEU A 250 -15.50 1.67 7.91
N LEU A 251 -15.38 2.68 8.78
CA LEU A 251 -14.22 2.85 9.65
C LEU A 251 -13.97 1.63 10.53
N LYS A 252 -15.01 0.95 11.03
CA LYS A 252 -14.86 -0.29 11.82
C LYS A 252 -14.32 -1.44 10.98
N ILE A 253 -14.77 -1.60 9.74
CA ILE A 253 -14.26 -2.63 8.82
C ILE A 253 -12.79 -2.35 8.51
N ILE A 254 -12.46 -1.13 8.10
CA ILE A 254 -11.08 -0.76 7.78
C ILE A 254 -10.19 -0.93 9.03
N ASN A 255 -10.65 -0.52 10.21
CA ASN A 255 -9.88 -0.70 11.45
C ASN A 255 -9.67 -2.17 11.80
N ALA A 256 -10.60 -3.06 11.45
CA ALA A 256 -10.41 -4.49 11.64
C ALA A 256 -9.33 -5.04 10.70
N ILE A 257 -9.30 -4.61 9.44
CA ILE A 257 -8.28 -5.02 8.46
C ILE A 257 -6.90 -4.48 8.81
N HIS A 258 -6.82 -3.23 9.23
CA HIS A 258 -5.59 -2.51 9.56
C HIS A 258 -5.34 -2.43 11.07
N TRP A 259 -5.80 -3.43 11.84
CA TRP A 259 -5.82 -3.37 13.30
C TRP A 259 -4.44 -3.17 13.95
N PHE A 260 -3.39 -3.60 13.27
CA PHE A 260 -1.99 -3.45 13.68
C PHE A 260 -1.46 -2.02 13.50
N ASN A 261 -2.16 -1.15 12.77
CA ASN A 261 -1.72 0.19 12.45
C ASN A 261 -2.23 1.21 13.49
N PRO A 262 -1.37 1.73 14.40
CA PRO A 262 -1.79 2.67 15.45
C PRO A 262 -2.30 4.00 14.86
N PHE A 263 -1.79 4.43 13.70
CA PHE A 263 -2.21 5.68 13.06
C PHE A 263 -3.66 5.62 12.57
N CYS A 264 -4.17 4.44 12.19
CA CYS A 264 -5.59 4.29 11.84
C CYS A 264 -6.49 4.70 13.02
N TYR A 265 -6.14 4.34 14.26
CA TYR A 265 -6.90 4.74 15.44
C TYR A 265 -6.87 6.26 15.66
N ILE A 266 -5.70 6.89 15.48
CA ILE A 266 -5.52 8.35 15.60
C ILE A 266 -6.36 9.08 14.55
N PHE A 267 -6.21 8.72 13.27
CA PHE A 267 -6.97 9.34 12.19
C PHE A 267 -8.46 9.09 12.34
N PHE A 268 -8.89 7.88 12.69
CA PHE A 268 -10.32 7.57 12.82
C PHE A 268 -10.96 8.25 14.02
N LYS A 269 -10.19 8.55 15.07
CA LYS A 269 -10.64 9.42 16.16
C LYS A 269 -10.83 10.86 15.66
N ARG A 270 -9.88 11.41 14.89
CA ARG A 270 -10.03 12.74 14.30
C ARG A 270 -11.22 12.82 13.33
N ILE A 271 -11.42 11.80 12.48
CA ILE A 271 -12.59 11.68 11.61
C ILE A 271 -13.88 11.74 12.43
N ARG A 272 -13.96 11.02 13.55
CA ARG A 272 -15.13 11.04 14.43
C ARG A 272 -15.39 12.43 15.03
N GLN A 273 -14.35 13.15 15.43
CA GLN A 273 -14.49 14.54 15.87
C GLN A 273 -15.03 15.44 14.74
N ASP A 274 -14.56 15.26 13.51
CA ASP A 274 -15.05 16.01 12.36
C ASP A 274 -16.49 15.61 11.98
N ILE A 275 -16.91 14.37 12.26
CA ILE A 275 -18.29 13.91 12.12
C ILE A 275 -19.21 14.69 13.08
N GLU A 276 -18.81 14.90 14.34
CA GLU A 276 -19.56 15.71 15.31
C GLU A 276 -19.75 17.15 14.79
N LEU A 277 -18.68 17.78 14.29
CA LEU A 277 -18.76 19.11 13.68
C LEU A 277 -19.73 19.14 12.49
N LYS A 278 -19.75 18.08 11.68
CA LYS A 278 -20.66 17.96 10.55
C LYS A 278 -22.10 17.82 11.02
N ALA A 279 -22.38 16.98 12.01
CA ALA A 279 -23.70 16.81 12.58
C ALA A 279 -24.24 18.12 13.17
N ASP A 280 -23.44 18.81 13.98
CA ASP A 280 -23.78 20.14 14.52
C ASP A 280 -24.11 21.12 13.38
N SER A 281 -23.31 21.15 12.32
CA SER A 281 -23.54 22.03 11.17
C SER A 281 -24.84 21.73 10.40
N ILE A 282 -25.30 20.49 10.40
CA ILE A 282 -26.57 20.09 9.76
C ILE A 282 -27.74 20.49 10.65
N ALA A 283 -27.63 20.29 11.96
CA ALA A 283 -28.65 20.65 12.94
C ALA A 283 -28.92 22.17 12.90
N ILE A 284 -27.89 23.00 13.09
CA ILE A 284 -28.01 24.46 13.16
C ILE A 284 -28.52 25.09 11.85
N LYS A 285 -28.27 24.46 10.69
CA LYS A 285 -28.82 24.92 9.39
C LYS A 285 -30.34 24.87 9.32
N LYS A 286 -31.00 24.15 10.23
CA LYS A 286 -32.46 24.03 10.33
C LYS A 286 -33.02 24.70 11.58
N LEU A 287 -32.16 25.28 12.42
CA LEU A 287 -32.56 26.13 13.53
C LEU A 287 -32.58 27.59 13.08
N LYS A 288 -33.26 28.44 13.84
CA LYS A 288 -33.14 29.90 13.66
C LYS A 288 -31.78 30.35 14.20
N VAL A 289 -31.27 31.49 13.73
CA VAL A 289 -29.93 31.96 14.12
C VAL A 289 -29.85 32.23 15.62
N GLU A 290 -30.96 32.71 16.21
CA GLU A 290 -31.10 33.03 17.63
C GLU A 290 -31.01 31.77 18.50
N ASP A 291 -31.43 30.61 17.97
CA ASP A 291 -31.45 29.33 18.69
C ASP A 291 -30.06 28.68 18.77
N ASN A 292 -29.08 29.13 17.97
CA ASN A 292 -27.72 28.55 17.96
C ASN A 292 -27.04 28.62 19.33
N LYS A 293 -27.30 29.69 20.09
CA LYS A 293 -26.78 29.85 21.47
C LYS A 293 -27.39 28.80 22.39
N ASN A 294 -28.71 28.63 22.34
CA ASN A 294 -29.42 27.67 23.18
C ASN A 294 -29.02 26.23 22.82
N TYR A 295 -28.88 25.92 21.53
CA TYR A 295 -28.31 24.66 21.07
C TYR A 295 -26.93 24.38 21.66
N ALA A 296 -25.99 25.34 21.57
CA ALA A 296 -24.64 25.19 22.10
C ALA A 296 -24.65 24.97 23.63
N LEU A 297 -25.48 25.71 24.37
CA LEU A 297 -25.65 25.54 25.81
C LEU A 297 -26.22 24.17 26.18
N THR A 298 -27.18 23.65 25.41
CA THR A 298 -27.70 22.29 25.59
C THR A 298 -26.60 21.25 25.41
N ILE A 299 -25.76 21.36 24.37
CA ILE A 299 -24.62 20.45 24.17
C ILE A 299 -23.66 20.52 25.36
N ILE A 300 -23.32 21.71 25.86
CA ILE A 300 -22.47 21.88 27.05
C ILE A 300 -23.11 21.21 28.27
N LYS A 301 -24.40 21.42 28.51
CA LYS A 301 -25.15 20.81 29.63
C LYS A 301 -25.20 19.29 29.53
N VAL A 302 -25.32 18.73 28.32
CA VAL A 302 -25.25 17.28 28.08
C VAL A 302 -23.85 16.74 28.37
N LEU A 303 -22.80 17.42 27.90
CA LEU A 303 -21.41 17.01 28.13
C LEU A 303 -21.01 17.08 29.60
N ALA A 304 -21.49 18.08 30.34
CA ALA A 304 -21.23 18.23 31.77
C ALA A 304 -21.85 17.10 32.62
N ASN A 305 -22.93 16.48 32.13
CA ASN A 305 -23.66 15.42 32.83
C ASN A 305 -23.26 14.00 32.39
N ARG A 306 -22.24 13.83 31.55
CA ARG A 306 -21.68 12.52 31.17
C ARG A 306 -20.70 12.03 32.24
N ASN A 307 -20.79 10.75 32.65
CA ASN A 307 -19.76 10.12 33.48
C ASN A 307 -18.71 9.46 32.57
N TYR A 308 -17.46 9.88 32.68
CA TYR A 308 -16.34 9.21 31.99
C TYR A 308 -16.07 7.85 32.67
N LYS A 309 -16.52 6.74 32.08
CA LYS A 309 -16.35 5.39 32.65
C LYS A 309 -15.77 4.33 31.71
N SER A 310 -15.14 4.70 30.59
CA SER A 310 -14.63 3.70 29.62
C SER A 310 -13.10 3.60 29.63
N TYR A 311 -12.58 2.39 29.86
CA TYR A 311 -11.15 2.02 29.80
C TYR A 311 -10.53 2.28 28.41
N GLU A 312 -11.29 2.13 27.32
CA GLU A 312 -10.85 2.50 25.97
C GLU A 312 -10.64 4.03 25.84
N THR A 313 -11.44 4.84 26.54
CA THR A 313 -11.27 6.30 26.61
C THR A 313 -10.05 6.66 27.45
N GLU A 314 -9.77 5.89 28.51
CA GLU A 314 -8.65 6.10 29.41
C GLU A 314 -7.28 5.87 28.73
N VAL A 315 -7.13 4.78 27.98
CA VAL A 315 -5.92 4.51 27.18
C VAL A 315 -5.73 5.54 26.06
N LEU A 316 -6.81 5.98 25.40
CA LEU A 316 -6.76 7.04 24.39
C LEU A 316 -6.47 8.44 24.99
N ASN A 317 -6.85 8.67 26.25
CA ASN A 317 -6.56 9.90 26.99
C ASN A 317 -5.11 9.96 27.45
N LEU A 318 -4.48 8.82 27.78
CA LEU A 318 -3.05 8.73 28.11
C LEU A 318 -2.13 9.13 26.93
N ILE A 319 -2.62 9.02 25.70
CA ILE A 319 -1.92 9.46 24.47
C ILE A 319 -2.19 10.96 24.18
N GLY A 320 -2.83 11.69 25.09
CA GLY A 320 -3.11 13.13 24.95
C GLY A 320 -4.23 13.47 23.97
N ILE A 321 -4.98 12.47 23.50
CA ILE A 321 -6.06 12.67 22.53
C ILE A 321 -7.36 12.88 23.32
N GLN A 322 -7.78 14.12 23.56
CA GLN A 322 -9.05 14.43 24.23
C GLN A 322 -10.19 14.67 23.22
N ASP A 323 -11.45 14.55 23.65
CA ASP A 323 -12.60 14.97 22.85
C ASP A 323 -12.62 16.50 22.72
N ASP A 324 -12.44 17.00 21.49
CA ASP A 324 -12.33 18.43 21.22
C ASP A 324 -13.71 19.10 21.10
N ASN A 325 -14.40 19.19 22.24
CA ASN A 325 -15.69 19.86 22.32
C ASN A 325 -15.56 21.39 22.12
N GLN A 326 -14.37 21.97 22.31
CA GLN A 326 -14.13 23.40 22.06
C GLN A 326 -14.29 23.74 20.57
N ARG A 327 -13.78 22.88 19.68
CA ARG A 327 -14.00 23.02 18.22
C ARG A 327 -15.48 23.02 17.86
N ARG A 328 -16.32 22.20 18.52
CA ARG A 328 -17.77 22.18 18.30
C ARG A 328 -18.40 23.54 18.62
N ILE A 329 -18.13 24.07 19.81
CA ILE A 329 -18.67 25.35 20.27
C ILE A 329 -18.20 26.51 19.36
N TYR A 330 -16.92 26.49 18.96
CA TYR A 330 -16.39 27.47 18.00
C TYR A 330 -17.16 27.43 16.67
N MET A 331 -17.36 26.24 16.10
CA MET A 331 -18.04 26.10 14.81
C MET A 331 -19.51 26.49 14.88
N ILE A 332 -20.21 26.19 15.97
CA ILE A 332 -21.60 26.62 16.18
C ILE A 332 -21.67 28.14 16.25
N LYS A 333 -20.79 28.79 17.03
CA LYS A 333 -20.77 30.25 17.20
C LYS A 333 -20.54 31.00 15.88
N PHE A 334 -19.64 30.49 15.04
CA PHE A 334 -19.23 31.18 13.80
C PHE A 334 -19.92 30.67 12.54
N ALA A 335 -20.87 29.72 12.65
CA ALA A 335 -21.58 29.11 11.53
C ALA A 335 -22.08 30.08 10.44
N PRO A 336 -22.62 31.28 10.76
CA PRO A 336 -23.08 32.23 9.74
C PRO A 336 -21.97 32.79 8.83
N LYS A 337 -20.71 32.84 9.30
CA LYS A 337 -19.59 33.48 8.60
C LYS A 337 -18.90 32.60 7.55
N PHE A 338 -19.25 31.31 7.46
CA PHE A 338 -18.55 30.32 6.63
C PHE A 338 -19.02 30.20 5.16
N LYS A 339 -19.79 31.15 4.62
CA LYS A 339 -20.45 30.97 3.30
C LYS A 339 -19.60 31.29 2.05
N GLU A 340 -18.75 32.32 2.06
CA GLU A 340 -18.10 32.79 0.80
C GLU A 340 -16.58 32.50 0.69
N LYS A 341 -15.79 32.74 1.74
CA LYS A 341 -14.31 32.53 1.68
C LYS A 341 -13.88 31.06 1.64
N VAL A 342 -14.81 30.13 1.94
CA VAL A 342 -14.51 28.71 2.13
C VAL A 342 -14.41 27.93 0.82
N ILE A 343 -15.11 28.37 -0.23
CA ILE A 343 -15.06 27.70 -1.54
C ILE A 343 -13.63 27.76 -2.11
N ARG A 344 -12.99 28.94 -2.09
CA ARG A 344 -11.61 29.12 -2.60
C ARG A 344 -10.57 28.29 -1.84
N LEU A 345 -10.64 28.25 -0.50
CA LEU A 345 -9.72 27.47 0.31
C LEU A 345 -9.91 25.96 0.12
N SER A 346 -11.15 25.51 -0.08
CA SER A 346 -11.44 24.10 -0.35
C SER A 346 -10.86 23.67 -1.70
N PHE A 347 -10.96 24.51 -2.75
CA PHE A 347 -10.29 24.28 -4.03
C PHE A 347 -8.77 24.19 -3.89
N LEU A 348 -8.16 25.04 -3.05
CA LEU A 348 -6.72 24.99 -2.79
C LEU A 348 -6.30 23.68 -2.11
N SER A 349 -7.06 23.22 -1.11
CA SER A 349 -6.82 21.94 -0.42
C SER A 349 -6.95 20.74 -1.37
N ILE A 350 -7.97 20.75 -2.25
CA ILE A 350 -8.17 19.71 -3.26
C ILE A 350 -7.05 19.72 -4.28
N SER A 351 -6.62 20.90 -4.75
CA SER A 351 -5.50 21.02 -5.69
C SER A 351 -4.21 20.46 -5.09
N LEU A 352 -3.93 20.78 -3.82
CA LEU A 352 -2.75 20.26 -3.11
C LEU A 352 -2.81 18.73 -2.91
N ILE A 353 -3.98 18.20 -2.58
CA ILE A 353 -4.14 16.75 -2.39
C ILE A 353 -4.13 16.04 -3.74
N SER A 354 -4.75 16.61 -4.77
CA SER A 354 -4.72 16.07 -6.12
C SER A 354 -3.32 16.11 -6.69
N SER A 355 -2.53 17.16 -6.46
CA SER A 355 -1.13 17.20 -6.89
C SER A 355 -0.28 16.19 -6.15
N LEU A 356 -0.48 16.01 -4.84
CA LEU A 356 0.18 14.95 -4.08
C LEU A 356 -0.22 13.56 -4.57
N LEU A 357 -1.52 13.30 -4.75
CA LEU A 357 -2.00 12.05 -5.33
C LEU A 357 -1.47 11.86 -6.76
N ILE A 358 -1.35 12.89 -7.58
CA ILE A 358 -0.75 12.79 -8.91
C ILE A 358 0.74 12.47 -8.81
N ILE A 359 1.48 13.09 -7.89
CA ILE A 359 2.91 12.81 -7.66
C ILE A 359 3.11 11.38 -7.14
N PHE A 360 2.24 10.91 -6.25
CA PHE A 360 2.29 9.55 -5.70
C PHE A 360 1.83 8.52 -6.74
N PHE A 361 0.66 8.70 -7.36
CA PHE A 361 0.03 7.70 -8.23
C PHE A 361 0.39 7.82 -9.71
N ILE A 362 0.90 8.96 -10.19
CA ILE A 362 1.34 9.17 -11.58
C ILE A 362 2.83 9.53 -11.58
N GLY A 363 3.66 8.74 -10.89
CA GLY A 363 5.05 8.68 -11.29
C GLY A 363 5.11 8.24 -12.76
N LYS A 364 6.01 8.81 -13.56
CA LYS A 364 6.15 8.47 -14.99
C LYS A 364 6.11 6.95 -15.15
N TYR A 365 4.98 6.45 -15.64
CA TYR A 365 4.81 5.05 -15.98
C TYR A 365 5.50 4.85 -17.31
N THR A 366 6.80 4.58 -17.28
CA THR A 366 7.46 4.03 -18.45
C THR A 366 6.95 2.61 -18.58
N LYS A 367 6.29 2.33 -19.70
CA LYS A 367 5.99 0.96 -20.11
C LYS A 367 7.32 0.21 -20.06
N ILE A 368 7.40 -0.84 -19.24
CA ILE A 368 8.49 -1.80 -19.38
C ILE A 368 8.15 -2.53 -20.67
N GLU A 369 8.65 -2.02 -21.79
CA GLU A 369 9.03 -2.95 -22.84
C GLU A 369 10.11 -3.81 -22.18
N ASN A 370 9.77 -5.08 -21.94
CA ASN A 370 10.80 -6.08 -21.65
C ASN A 370 11.67 -6.09 -22.89
N ASP A 371 12.64 -5.19 -22.94
CA ASP A 371 13.63 -5.17 -23.99
C ASP A 371 14.33 -6.54 -23.89
N PRO A 372 14.14 -7.44 -24.86
CA PRO A 372 14.71 -8.78 -24.78
C PRO A 372 16.25 -8.75 -24.86
N PHE A 373 16.84 -7.55 -25.04
CA PHE A 373 18.26 -7.27 -25.05
C PHE A 373 18.76 -6.62 -23.73
N ASP A 374 17.90 -6.41 -22.73
CA ASP A 374 18.29 -5.90 -21.41
C ASP A 374 18.69 -7.04 -20.45
N PHE A 375 19.77 -6.85 -19.69
CA PHE A 375 20.30 -7.82 -18.71
C PHE A 375 20.90 -7.10 -17.51
N ASN A 376 20.80 -7.73 -16.32
CA ASN A 376 21.35 -7.16 -15.09
C ASN A 376 22.87 -7.41 -15.03
N TYR A 377 23.65 -6.34 -14.95
CA TYR A 377 25.11 -6.40 -14.85
C TYR A 377 25.59 -7.07 -13.56
N GLU A 378 24.84 -6.97 -12.46
CA GLU A 378 25.20 -7.60 -11.18
C GLU A 378 25.26 -9.14 -11.31
N ASP A 379 24.40 -9.71 -12.15
CA ASP A 379 24.37 -11.16 -12.42
C ASP A 379 25.58 -11.62 -13.26
N MET A 380 26.33 -10.68 -13.86
CA MET A 380 27.50 -10.95 -14.70
C MET A 380 28.81 -10.90 -13.92
N VAL A 381 28.84 -10.24 -12.75
CA VAL A 381 30.04 -10.12 -11.90
C VAL A 381 30.68 -11.46 -11.53
N PRO A 382 29.93 -12.56 -11.22
CA PRO A 382 30.53 -13.86 -10.92
C PRO A 382 31.29 -14.50 -12.10
N TYR A 383 31.09 -13.97 -13.32
CA TYR A 383 31.74 -14.44 -14.55
C TYR A 383 32.96 -13.61 -14.94
N LYS A 384 33.47 -12.77 -14.03
CA LYS A 384 34.70 -12.01 -14.25
C LYS A 384 35.86 -12.96 -14.59
N VAL A 385 36.61 -12.60 -15.63
CA VAL A 385 37.75 -13.35 -16.15
C VAL A 385 38.99 -12.46 -16.11
N GLU A 386 39.97 -12.83 -15.29
CA GLU A 386 41.25 -12.12 -15.20
C GLU A 386 42.09 -12.29 -16.47
N TYR A 387 41.96 -13.43 -17.15
CA TYR A 387 42.74 -13.75 -18.34
C TYR A 387 41.91 -14.41 -19.45
N ILE A 388 41.81 -13.74 -20.59
CA ILE A 388 41.08 -14.12 -21.81
C ILE A 388 41.52 -15.49 -22.41
N GLY A 389 42.68 -16.01 -22.02
CA GLY A 389 43.14 -17.35 -22.44
C GLY A 389 42.29 -18.49 -21.89
N ASP A 390 41.46 -18.23 -20.86
CA ASP A 390 40.40 -19.14 -20.44
C ASP A 390 39.17 -19.03 -21.36
N PHE A 391 39.31 -19.61 -22.55
CA PHE A 391 38.28 -19.56 -23.60
C PHE A 391 36.92 -20.05 -23.09
N ASN A 392 36.88 -21.03 -22.18
CA ASN A 392 35.63 -21.58 -21.65
C ASN A 392 34.90 -20.58 -20.73
N LYS A 393 35.63 -19.83 -19.89
CA LYS A 393 35.02 -18.78 -19.06
C LYS A 393 34.55 -17.59 -19.90
N VAL A 394 35.35 -17.14 -20.87
CA VAL A 394 34.96 -16.07 -21.80
C VAL A 394 33.73 -16.47 -22.61
N LYS A 395 33.68 -17.70 -23.12
CA LYS A 395 32.52 -18.24 -23.84
C LYS A 395 31.27 -18.31 -22.95
N THR A 396 31.42 -18.65 -21.67
CA THR A 396 30.31 -18.70 -20.71
C THR A 396 29.76 -17.31 -20.41
N LEU A 397 30.64 -16.32 -20.21
CA LEU A 397 30.27 -14.92 -20.04
C LEU A 397 29.49 -14.42 -21.27
N VAL A 398 30.06 -14.58 -22.47
CA VAL A 398 29.43 -14.09 -23.70
C VAL A 398 28.08 -14.74 -23.94
N LYS A 399 27.92 -16.04 -23.66
CA LYS A 399 26.62 -16.72 -23.79
C LYS A 399 25.51 -16.14 -22.91
N LYS A 400 25.87 -15.45 -21.82
CA LYS A 400 24.94 -14.82 -20.88
C LYS A 400 24.56 -13.38 -21.24
N LEU A 401 25.28 -12.77 -22.18
CA LEU A 401 24.98 -11.41 -22.67
C LEU A 401 23.76 -11.42 -23.58
N SER A 402 23.25 -10.23 -23.89
CA SER A 402 22.22 -10.10 -24.93
C SER A 402 22.78 -10.64 -26.25
N LEU A 403 21.95 -11.39 -26.97
CA LEU A 403 22.35 -12.16 -28.17
C LEU A 403 23.37 -13.30 -27.96
N GLY A 404 23.96 -13.45 -26.77
CA GLY A 404 25.04 -14.40 -26.47
C GLY A 404 24.75 -15.86 -26.83
N ARG A 405 23.50 -16.29 -26.61
CA ARG A 405 23.02 -17.64 -26.97
C ARG A 405 23.01 -17.92 -28.48
N TYR A 406 23.05 -16.88 -29.31
CA TYR A 406 23.02 -16.96 -30.77
C TYR A 406 24.40 -16.87 -31.42
N VAL A 407 25.47 -16.69 -30.62
CA VAL A 407 26.85 -16.70 -31.12
C VAL A 407 27.15 -18.06 -31.75
N LYS A 408 27.53 -18.05 -33.03
CA LYS A 408 27.83 -19.27 -33.80
C LYS A 408 29.33 -19.56 -33.82
N TYR A 409 30.14 -18.52 -33.91
CA TYR A 409 31.60 -18.64 -33.88
C TYR A 409 32.21 -17.57 -32.97
N MET A 410 33.25 -17.96 -32.23
CA MET A 410 34.02 -17.07 -31.38
C MET A 410 35.50 -17.40 -31.54
N GLU A 411 36.29 -16.38 -31.81
CA GLU A 411 37.73 -16.49 -32.01
C GLU A 411 38.46 -15.54 -31.07
N ILE A 412 39.51 -16.07 -30.45
CA ILE A 412 40.46 -15.30 -29.66
C ILE A 412 41.81 -15.57 -30.33
N PRO A 413 42.35 -14.61 -31.11
CA PRO A 413 43.61 -14.79 -31.83
C PRO A 413 44.72 -15.21 -30.86
N ARG A 414 45.47 -16.25 -31.23
CA ARG A 414 46.71 -16.62 -30.56
C ARG A 414 47.84 -15.79 -31.17
N THR A 415 47.92 -14.52 -30.82
CA THR A 415 49.11 -13.71 -31.10
C THR A 415 50.13 -13.87 -29.96
N GLU A 416 51.42 -13.82 -30.30
CA GLU A 416 52.54 -13.95 -29.35
C GLU A 416 52.63 -12.79 -28.34
N ASP A 417 51.92 -11.70 -28.60
CA ASP A 417 51.87 -10.54 -27.72
C ASP A 417 50.78 -10.70 -26.65
N ILE A 418 51.21 -10.74 -25.38
CA ILE A 418 50.35 -10.94 -24.21
C ILE A 418 49.54 -9.65 -23.92
N LYS A 419 49.94 -8.51 -24.49
CA LYS A 419 49.25 -7.22 -24.37
C LYS A 419 48.35 -6.96 -25.57
N GLY A 420 47.09 -7.32 -25.43
CA GLY A 420 46.02 -6.88 -26.32
C GLY A 420 45.50 -7.98 -27.21
N ARG A 421 44.59 -8.80 -26.66
CA ARG A 421 43.82 -9.74 -27.46
C ARG A 421 42.48 -9.12 -27.85
N ASN A 422 42.07 -9.40 -29.08
CA ASN A 422 40.81 -8.94 -29.64
C ASN A 422 39.83 -10.13 -29.63
N ILE A 423 38.64 -9.95 -29.07
CA ILE A 423 37.61 -11.01 -29.11
C ILE A 423 36.79 -10.80 -30.36
N LYS A 424 36.74 -11.81 -31.22
CA LYS A 424 35.89 -11.80 -32.41
C LYS A 424 34.67 -12.70 -32.18
N ILE A 425 33.49 -12.14 -32.35
CA ILE A 425 32.19 -12.80 -32.14
C ILE A 425 31.41 -12.74 -33.44
N GLU A 426 31.09 -13.90 -34.01
CA GLU A 426 30.33 -14.00 -35.25
C GLU A 426 28.93 -14.61 -35.02
N TYR A 427 27.96 -13.98 -35.67
CA TYR A 427 26.57 -14.43 -35.78
C TYR A 427 26.25 -14.73 -37.25
N PHE A 428 25.40 -15.73 -37.49
CA PHE A 428 24.91 -16.05 -38.82
C PHE A 428 23.42 -15.76 -38.92
N THR A 429 22.98 -15.09 -39.99
CA THR A 429 21.56 -14.80 -40.25
C THR A 429 20.81 -15.99 -40.85
N TYR A 430 21.46 -17.14 -40.99
CA TYR A 430 20.86 -18.40 -41.41
C TYR A 430 20.44 -19.22 -40.17
N GLY A 431 19.13 -19.43 -40.01
CA GLY A 431 18.53 -20.16 -38.89
C GLY A 431 17.00 -20.12 -38.94
N ASN A 432 16.29 -20.82 -38.04
CA ASN A 432 14.82 -20.80 -38.04
C ASN A 432 14.28 -19.65 -37.15
N LYS A 433 13.47 -18.76 -37.75
CA LYS A 433 12.82 -17.62 -37.06
C LYS A 433 11.93 -18.06 -35.89
N GLU A 434 11.35 -19.26 -35.94
CA GLU A 434 10.56 -19.82 -34.85
C GLU A 434 11.41 -20.26 -33.64
N THR A 435 12.65 -20.69 -33.87
CA THR A 435 13.54 -21.17 -32.81
C THR A 435 14.44 -20.07 -32.23
N GLU A 436 14.66 -18.99 -32.97
CA GLU A 436 15.54 -17.87 -32.57
C GLU A 436 14.82 -16.49 -32.69
N PRO A 437 13.60 -16.32 -32.13
CA PRO A 437 12.75 -15.16 -32.40
C PRO A 437 13.40 -13.82 -32.00
N VAL A 438 14.15 -13.81 -30.90
CA VAL A 438 14.82 -12.60 -30.39
C VAL A 438 16.01 -12.18 -31.25
N PHE A 439 16.67 -13.12 -31.95
CA PHE A 439 17.76 -12.77 -32.87
C PHE A 439 17.20 -12.12 -34.14
N TYR A 440 16.08 -12.62 -34.66
CA TYR A 440 15.41 -12.01 -35.80
C TYR A 440 14.77 -10.66 -35.46
N GLU A 441 14.24 -10.51 -34.24
CA GLU A 441 13.80 -9.20 -33.73
C GLU A 441 14.96 -8.20 -33.71
N PHE A 442 16.17 -8.61 -33.30
CA PHE A 442 17.36 -7.76 -33.37
C PHE A 442 17.71 -7.35 -34.82
N LEU A 443 17.60 -8.26 -35.78
CA LEU A 443 17.88 -7.96 -37.20
C LEU A 443 16.89 -6.95 -37.79
N GLU A 444 15.67 -6.84 -37.25
CA GLU A 444 14.64 -5.89 -37.70
C GLU A 444 14.78 -4.49 -37.08
N LEU A 445 15.65 -4.31 -36.06
CA LEU A 445 15.85 -3.01 -35.40
C LEU A 445 16.54 -1.94 -36.28
N PRO A 446 16.32 -0.64 -36.00
CA PRO A 446 17.12 0.45 -36.57
C PRO A 446 18.62 0.30 -36.26
N THR A 447 19.49 0.77 -37.16
CA THR A 447 20.95 0.66 -37.02
C THR A 447 21.47 1.23 -35.70
N GLU A 448 20.98 2.39 -35.28
CA GLU A 448 21.37 3.03 -34.01
C GLU A 448 21.09 2.13 -32.79
N ARG A 449 19.92 1.48 -32.76
CA ARG A 449 19.54 0.59 -31.66
C ARG A 449 20.35 -0.70 -31.65
N LYS A 450 20.68 -1.24 -32.82
CA LYS A 450 21.58 -2.41 -32.95
C LYS A 450 22.96 -2.08 -32.40
N GLU A 451 23.50 -0.90 -32.72
CA GLU A 451 24.80 -0.45 -32.23
C GLU A 451 24.79 -0.25 -30.71
N GLU A 452 23.74 0.32 -30.14
CA GLU A 452 23.58 0.47 -28.68
C GLU A 452 23.64 -0.88 -27.95
N ILE A 453 22.93 -1.90 -28.45
CA ILE A 453 22.92 -3.25 -27.89
C ILE A 453 24.30 -3.89 -27.96
N LEU A 454 24.98 -3.80 -29.12
CA LEU A 454 26.33 -4.34 -29.30
C LEU A 454 27.36 -3.59 -28.42
N LYS A 455 27.22 -2.26 -28.29
CA LYS A 455 28.06 -1.43 -27.42
C LYS A 455 27.90 -1.84 -25.95
N LYS A 456 26.67 -2.11 -25.50
CA LYS A 456 26.39 -2.60 -24.13
C LYS A 456 27.07 -3.94 -23.85
N ASN A 457 27.03 -4.86 -24.81
CA ASN A 457 27.75 -6.13 -24.72
C ASN A 457 29.27 -5.94 -24.72
N ALA A 458 29.81 -5.07 -25.58
CA ALA A 458 31.23 -4.74 -25.62
C ALA A 458 31.72 -4.20 -24.28
N ILE A 459 31.00 -3.22 -23.69
CA ILE A 459 31.32 -2.66 -22.38
C ILE A 459 31.39 -3.77 -21.34
N THR A 460 30.36 -4.63 -21.28
CA THR A 460 30.31 -5.72 -20.29
C THR A 460 31.49 -6.68 -20.45
N ILE A 461 31.82 -7.08 -21.68
CA ILE A 461 32.94 -7.97 -21.97
C ILE A 461 34.26 -7.30 -21.58
N LEU A 462 34.50 -6.07 -22.02
CA LEU A 462 35.75 -5.36 -21.76
C LEU A 462 35.90 -4.96 -20.29
N SER A 463 34.82 -4.82 -19.52
CA SER A 463 34.87 -4.59 -18.08
C SER A 463 35.14 -5.88 -17.29
N LEU A 464 34.67 -7.03 -17.78
CA LEU A 464 34.78 -8.31 -17.07
C LEU A 464 35.92 -9.19 -17.57
N VAL A 465 36.53 -8.90 -18.72
CA VAL A 465 37.70 -9.59 -19.27
C VAL A 465 38.90 -8.63 -19.24
N GLU A 466 39.75 -8.75 -18.22
CA GLU A 466 40.73 -7.71 -17.87
C GLU A 466 41.79 -7.45 -18.93
N ASN A 467 42.18 -8.42 -19.75
CA ASN A 467 43.25 -8.29 -20.76
C ASN A 467 42.76 -8.24 -22.22
N SER A 468 41.48 -7.92 -22.44
CA SER A 468 40.91 -7.68 -23.78
C SER A 468 41.03 -6.20 -24.16
N ASN A 469 41.49 -5.91 -25.38
CA ASN A 469 41.62 -4.52 -25.87
C ASN A 469 40.46 -4.09 -26.77
N SER A 470 39.92 -5.01 -27.58
CA SER A 470 38.73 -4.74 -28.39
C SER A 470 37.82 -5.96 -28.45
N VAL A 471 36.55 -5.71 -28.79
CA VAL A 471 35.57 -6.73 -29.15
C VAL A 471 35.00 -6.38 -30.51
N LYS A 472 35.08 -7.33 -31.44
CA LYS A 472 34.56 -7.20 -32.79
C LYS A 472 33.36 -8.12 -32.99
N PHE A 473 32.21 -7.54 -33.30
CA PHE A 473 30.99 -8.24 -33.65
C PHE A 473 30.80 -8.26 -35.16
N ILE A 474 30.56 -9.46 -35.72
CA ILE A 474 30.34 -9.64 -37.15
C ILE A 474 29.05 -10.44 -37.34
N ILE A 475 28.18 -9.98 -38.24
CA ILE A 475 26.94 -10.65 -38.59
C ILE A 475 26.99 -10.94 -40.10
N LYS A 476 27.03 -12.22 -40.45
CA LYS A 476 27.15 -12.70 -41.84
C LYS A 476 25.94 -13.52 -42.26
N GLU A 477 25.72 -13.65 -43.56
CA GLU A 477 24.64 -14.49 -44.08
C GLU A 477 24.87 -15.99 -43.86
N SER A 478 26.11 -16.46 -43.96
CA SER A 478 26.47 -17.86 -43.83
C SER A 478 27.91 -18.03 -43.33
N PRO A 479 28.35 -19.24 -42.92
CA PRO A 479 29.73 -19.50 -42.49
C PRO A 479 30.75 -19.52 -43.64
N ASN A 480 30.31 -19.41 -44.90
CA ASN A 480 31.22 -19.39 -46.04
C ASN A 480 32.11 -18.13 -46.01
N TYR A 481 33.37 -18.29 -46.43
CA TYR A 481 34.33 -17.19 -46.43
C TYR A 481 33.87 -15.99 -47.27
N ASP A 482 33.18 -16.26 -48.39
CA ASP A 482 32.66 -15.25 -49.33
C ASP A 482 31.24 -14.74 -48.97
N ALA A 483 30.70 -15.12 -47.81
CA ALA A 483 29.36 -14.71 -47.40
C ALA A 483 29.29 -13.20 -47.14
N LYS A 484 28.21 -12.57 -47.59
CA LYS A 484 27.98 -11.15 -47.37
C LYS A 484 27.93 -10.82 -45.87
N THR A 485 28.75 -9.86 -45.45
CA THR A 485 28.73 -9.30 -44.10
C THR A 485 27.67 -8.20 -44.02
N ASN A 486 26.67 -8.41 -43.17
CA ASN A 486 25.56 -7.48 -42.99
C ASN A 486 25.88 -6.39 -41.96
N ILE A 487 26.61 -6.73 -40.90
CA ILE A 487 27.03 -5.79 -39.85
C ILE A 487 28.44 -6.18 -39.38
N GLU A 488 29.34 -5.20 -39.32
CA GLU A 488 30.68 -5.35 -38.77
C GLU A 488 30.98 -4.13 -37.90
N LYS A 489 31.15 -4.36 -36.58
CA LYS A 489 31.43 -3.31 -35.60
C LYS A 489 32.49 -3.76 -34.62
N GLU A 490 33.49 -2.92 -34.41
CA GLU A 490 34.54 -3.11 -33.42
C GLU A 490 34.44 -2.02 -32.36
N PHE A 491 34.59 -2.40 -31.10
CA PHE A 491 34.60 -1.50 -29.97
C PHE A 491 35.92 -1.69 -29.22
N THR A 492 36.67 -0.61 -29.07
CA THR A 492 37.93 -0.64 -28.31
C THR A 492 37.71 -0.18 -26.87
N ARG A 493 38.60 -0.60 -25.99
CA ARG A 493 38.59 -0.19 -24.59
C ARG A 493 38.91 1.30 -24.41
N GLU A 494 39.68 1.89 -25.32
CA GLU A 494 40.04 3.31 -25.29
C GLU A 494 38.81 4.18 -25.60
N GLU A 495 38.11 3.91 -26.71
CA GLU A 495 36.88 4.60 -27.10
C GLU A 495 35.78 4.50 -26.02
N LEU A 496 35.69 3.36 -25.34
CA LEU A 496 34.68 3.14 -24.31
C LEU A 496 35.02 3.79 -22.97
N LYS A 497 36.31 4.04 -22.67
CA LYS A 497 36.72 4.80 -21.48
C LYS A 497 36.44 6.29 -21.63
N GLU A 498 36.65 6.84 -22.82
CA GLU A 498 36.34 8.25 -23.12
C GLU A 498 34.84 8.52 -23.00
N ALA A 499 34.00 7.61 -23.51
CA ALA A 499 32.54 7.72 -23.42
C ALA A 499 31.95 7.65 -21.99
N ILE A 500 32.72 7.16 -21.00
CA ILE A 500 32.33 7.11 -19.57
C ILE A 500 32.69 8.42 -18.85
N HIS A 501 33.64 9.21 -19.36
CA HIS A 501 34.03 10.48 -18.77
C HIS A 501 33.20 11.68 -19.24
N GLU A 502 32.42 11.53 -20.32
CA GLU A 502 31.56 12.59 -20.89
C GLU A 502 30.08 12.51 -20.46
N ASN A 503 29.65 11.47 -19.73
CA ASN A 503 28.30 11.32 -19.16
C ASN A 503 28.37 11.14 -17.64
#